data_AF-A0A961B3P1-F1
#
_entry.id   AF-A0A961B3P1-F1
#
_cell.length_a   1.000
_cell.length_b   1.000
_cell.length_c   1.000
_cell.angle_alpha   90.00
_cell.angle_beta   90.00
_cell.angle_gamma   90.00
#
_symmetry.space_group_name_H-M   'P 1'
#
loop_
_entity.id
_entity.type
_entity.pdbx_description
1 polymer ?
#
loop_
_entity_poly.entity_id
_entity_poly.type
_entity_poly.pdbx_seq_one_letter_code
_entity_poly.pdbx_strand_id
1 'polypeptide(L)'
;ITVDHLLTHTGGGWSNQKGDPMFQHPEMNHHDLITWTLANRPLDAPPGTRFAYSNFGYCVLGRVLEKVTGDSYPEYLRQQILDPIGIRSMTLAGNTLAERHSEEVTYHTDKPGEAYGMKVNRMDSHGGWIATASDLVRFASQLSILLGNESIRRMTTPGLNQNYARGWAVNPVPNWWHTGSLPGTTTILVHTAKDLCWAGLLNGRTKTSGAEL
;
A
#
# COMPACT_ATOMS: atom_id res chain seq x y z
N ILE A 1 20.47 -0.39 2.49
CA ILE A 1 19.12 -0.11 1.93
C ILE A 1 18.73 1.30 2.36
N THR A 2 18.18 2.12 1.47
CA THR A 2 17.72 3.48 1.79
C THR A 2 16.19 3.53 1.82
N VAL A 3 15.60 4.60 2.37
CA VAL A 3 14.16 4.88 2.26
C VAL A 3 13.72 4.89 0.79
N ASP A 4 14.54 5.47 -0.08
CA ASP A 4 14.26 5.52 -1.51
C ASP A 4 14.20 4.13 -2.16
N HIS A 5 15.09 3.21 -1.75
CA HIS A 5 15.05 1.83 -2.22
C HIS A 5 13.76 1.13 -1.82
N LEU A 6 13.21 1.41 -0.63
CA LEU A 6 11.94 0.82 -0.20
C LEU A 6 10.76 1.43 -0.98
N LEU A 7 10.71 2.75 -1.12
CA LEU A 7 9.63 3.44 -1.83
C LEU A 7 9.52 3.03 -3.31
N THR A 8 10.67 2.73 -3.94
CA THR A 8 10.78 2.36 -5.36
C THR A 8 10.86 0.85 -5.60
N HIS A 9 10.67 0.02 -4.56
CA HIS A 9 10.78 -1.45 -4.64
C HIS A 9 12.12 -1.94 -5.19
N THR A 10 13.22 -1.26 -4.85
CA THR A 10 14.59 -1.63 -5.21
C THR A 10 15.42 -2.07 -4.01
N GLY A 11 14.77 -2.60 -2.96
CA GLY A 11 15.43 -3.05 -1.72
C GLY A 11 16.43 -4.19 -1.90
N GLY A 12 16.37 -4.94 -3.01
CA GLY A 12 17.27 -6.06 -3.32
C GLY A 12 16.74 -7.44 -2.92
N GLY A 13 15.59 -7.54 -2.24
CA GLY A 13 15.01 -8.80 -1.77
C GLY A 13 13.53 -8.66 -1.39
N TRP A 14 13.00 -9.68 -0.71
CA TRP A 14 11.64 -9.68 -0.12
C TRP A 14 10.50 -9.45 -1.12
N SER A 15 10.71 -9.86 -2.37
CA SER A 15 9.72 -9.76 -3.43
C SER A 15 8.47 -10.57 -3.11
N ASN A 16 7.31 -10.03 -3.47
CA ASN A 16 6.04 -10.74 -3.38
C ASN A 16 6.07 -12.05 -4.20
N GLN A 17 6.77 -12.05 -5.34
CA GLN A 17 6.89 -13.21 -6.23
C GLN A 17 7.69 -14.39 -5.63
N LYS A 18 8.53 -14.13 -4.62
CA LYS A 18 9.32 -15.16 -3.93
C LYS A 18 8.72 -15.53 -2.58
N GLY A 19 7.40 -15.43 -2.47
CA GLY A 19 6.66 -15.55 -1.22
C GLY A 19 6.79 -14.25 -0.43
N ASP A 20 5.74 -13.45 -0.42
CA ASP A 20 5.67 -12.21 0.33
C ASP A 20 5.82 -12.46 1.86
N PRO A 21 6.82 -11.86 2.54
CA PRO A 21 6.94 -11.98 4.00
C PRO A 21 5.69 -11.55 4.76
N MET A 22 4.89 -10.61 4.24
CA MET A 22 3.72 -10.08 4.95
C MET A 22 2.60 -11.10 5.14
N PHE A 23 2.59 -12.17 4.35
CA PHE A 23 1.65 -13.29 4.48
C PHE A 23 2.24 -14.49 5.24
N GLN A 24 3.49 -14.39 5.69
CA GLN A 24 4.13 -15.40 6.55
C GLN A 24 3.92 -15.05 8.01
N HIS A 25 4.03 -16.06 8.88
CA HIS A 25 3.97 -15.91 10.33
C HIS A 25 2.83 -14.98 10.80
N PRO A 26 1.56 -15.25 10.45
CA PRO A 26 0.42 -14.36 10.77
C PRO A 26 0.24 -14.09 12.27
N GLU A 27 0.86 -14.89 13.13
CA GLU A 27 0.93 -14.72 14.58
C GLU A 27 1.86 -13.59 15.04
N MET A 28 2.85 -13.19 14.23
CA MET A 28 3.84 -12.18 14.59
C MET A 28 3.29 -10.76 14.44
N ASN A 29 3.66 -9.86 15.36
CA ASN A 29 3.49 -8.42 15.13
C ASN A 29 4.52 -7.91 14.11
N HIS A 30 4.48 -6.62 13.76
CA HIS A 30 5.42 -6.04 12.79
C HIS A 30 6.89 -6.13 13.22
N HIS A 31 7.19 -5.91 14.49
CA HIS A 31 8.56 -5.97 15.00
C HIS A 31 9.15 -7.38 14.86
N ASP A 32 8.40 -8.39 15.30
CA ASP A 32 8.82 -9.78 15.25
C ASP A 32 8.96 -10.28 13.81
N LEU A 33 8.01 -9.92 12.94
CA LEU A 33 8.07 -10.27 11.52
C LEU A 33 9.26 -9.62 10.81
N ILE A 34 9.54 -8.34 11.09
CA ILE A 34 10.70 -7.64 10.51
C ILE A 34 11.99 -8.29 10.98
N THR A 35 12.13 -8.53 12.29
CA THR A 35 13.29 -9.19 12.87
C THR A 35 13.52 -10.57 12.25
N TRP A 36 12.46 -11.38 12.18
CA TRP A 36 12.53 -12.72 11.59
C TRP A 36 12.91 -12.66 10.11
N THR A 37 12.31 -11.75 9.34
CA THR A 37 12.57 -11.64 7.90
C THR A 37 14.01 -11.22 7.64
N LEU A 38 14.54 -10.25 8.39
CA LEU A 38 15.93 -9.80 8.25
C LEU A 38 16.93 -10.89 8.63
N ALA A 39 16.61 -11.74 9.61
CA ALA A 39 17.46 -12.84 10.04
C ALA A 39 17.42 -14.05 9.07
N ASN A 40 16.28 -14.32 8.44
CA ASN A 40 16.06 -15.58 7.71
C ASN A 40 15.96 -15.42 6.18
N ARG A 41 15.80 -14.19 5.67
CA ARG A 41 15.60 -13.93 4.24
C ARG A 41 16.64 -12.93 3.73
N PRO A 42 17.82 -13.42 3.30
CA PRO A 42 18.86 -12.56 2.75
C PRO A 42 18.38 -11.88 1.46
N LEU A 43 19.05 -10.79 1.08
CA LEU A 43 18.81 -10.13 -0.19
C LEU A 43 19.30 -11.03 -1.34
N ASP A 44 18.54 -11.12 -2.43
CA ASP A 44 18.99 -11.85 -3.63
C ASP A 44 19.63 -10.93 -4.69
N ALA A 45 19.81 -9.64 -4.40
CA ALA A 45 20.59 -8.70 -5.20
C ALA A 45 21.04 -7.51 -4.33
N PRO A 46 22.10 -6.79 -4.73
CA PRO A 46 22.45 -5.52 -4.10
C PRO A 46 21.27 -4.53 -4.18
N PRO A 47 21.00 -3.75 -3.12
CA PRO A 47 19.96 -2.71 -3.16
C PRO A 47 20.22 -1.70 -4.29
N GLY A 48 19.15 -1.28 -4.97
CA GLY A 48 19.19 -0.32 -6.07
C GLY A 48 19.44 -0.95 -7.46
N THR A 49 19.76 -2.25 -7.57
CA THR A 49 20.15 -2.85 -8.85
C THR A 49 19.03 -3.55 -9.60
N ARG A 50 17.88 -3.82 -8.95
CA ARG A 50 16.70 -4.41 -9.60
C ARG A 50 15.41 -3.96 -8.91
N PHE A 51 14.35 -3.88 -9.70
CA PHE A 51 12.99 -3.69 -9.21
C PHE A 51 12.38 -5.04 -8.83
N ALA A 52 11.76 -5.12 -7.66
CA ALA A 52 10.95 -6.24 -7.22
C ALA A 52 9.93 -5.77 -6.18
N TYR A 53 8.65 -5.73 -6.55
CA TYR A 53 7.57 -5.24 -5.69
C TYR A 53 7.57 -5.99 -4.35
N SER A 54 7.60 -5.23 -3.26
CA SER A 54 7.73 -5.78 -1.90
C SER A 54 6.80 -5.06 -0.93
N ASN A 55 5.74 -5.76 -0.51
CA ASN A 55 4.88 -5.32 0.58
C ASN A 55 5.66 -5.17 1.89
N PHE A 56 6.61 -6.07 2.13
CA PHE A 56 7.49 -6.00 3.30
C PHE A 56 8.31 -4.70 3.34
N GLY A 57 8.74 -4.18 2.19
CA GLY A 57 9.41 -2.89 2.13
C GLY A 57 8.55 -1.73 2.65
N TYR A 58 7.25 -1.75 2.35
CA TYR A 58 6.29 -0.76 2.85
C TYR A 58 5.92 -0.96 4.31
N CYS A 59 5.90 -2.20 4.80
CA CYS A 59 5.83 -2.49 6.24
C CYS A 59 7.00 -1.84 7.00
N VAL A 60 8.23 -1.99 6.50
CA VAL A 60 9.42 -1.33 7.09
C VAL A 60 9.29 0.19 7.03
N LEU A 61 8.81 0.77 5.93
CA LEU A 61 8.58 2.22 5.83
C LEU A 61 7.59 2.75 6.87
N GLY A 62 6.52 1.99 7.16
CA GLY A 62 5.58 2.33 8.23
C GLY A 62 6.26 2.44 9.58
N ARG A 63 7.17 1.51 9.90
CA ARG A 63 7.95 1.53 11.15
C ARG A 63 9.03 2.61 11.18
N VAL A 64 9.61 2.96 10.03
CA VAL A 64 10.54 4.11 9.92
C VAL A 64 9.79 5.40 10.24
N LEU A 65 8.56 5.56 9.72
CA LEU A 65 7.72 6.71 10.02
C LEU A 65 7.48 6.82 11.53
N GLU A 66 7.01 5.76 12.17
CA GLU A 66 6.77 5.73 13.63
C GLU A 66 8.03 6.08 14.42
N LYS A 67 9.19 5.57 13.99
CA LYS A 67 10.45 5.85 14.66
C LYS A 67 10.87 7.32 14.56
N VAL A 68 10.58 7.97 13.43
CA VAL A 68 10.95 9.37 13.16
C VAL A 68 9.97 10.33 13.83
N THR A 69 8.69 9.98 13.87
CA THR A 69 7.62 10.89 14.33
C THR A 69 7.29 10.69 15.80
N GLY A 70 7.46 9.47 16.33
CA GLY A 70 7.02 9.07 17.67
C GLY A 70 5.55 8.66 17.75
N ASP A 71 4.78 8.88 16.68
CA ASP A 71 3.37 8.47 16.57
C ASP A 71 3.24 7.07 16.00
N SER A 72 2.15 6.37 16.32
CA SER A 72 1.79 5.15 15.57
C SER A 72 1.46 5.50 14.10
N TYR A 73 1.73 4.59 13.17
CA TYR A 73 1.49 4.83 11.75
C TYR A 73 0.03 5.26 11.45
N PRO A 74 -1.01 4.61 12.01
CA PRO A 74 -2.39 5.04 11.77
C PRO A 74 -2.72 6.41 12.37
N GLU A 75 -2.13 6.74 13.51
CA GLU A 75 -2.33 8.05 14.15
C GLU A 75 -1.69 9.17 13.33
N TYR A 76 -0.45 8.97 12.90
CA TYR A 76 0.23 9.94 12.03
C TYR A 76 -0.53 10.15 10.73
N LEU A 77 -0.98 9.07 10.07
CA LEU A 77 -1.76 9.19 8.84
C LEU A 77 -3.04 9.98 9.07
N ARG A 78 -3.76 9.71 10.16
CA ARG A 78 -4.98 10.44 10.51
C ARG A 78 -4.70 11.93 10.72
N GLN A 79 -3.76 12.26 11.61
CA GLN A 79 -3.53 13.64 12.04
C GLN A 79 -2.87 14.50 10.96
N GLN A 80 -1.90 13.94 10.24
CA GLN A 80 -1.04 14.72 9.34
C GLN A 80 -1.52 14.70 7.89
N ILE A 81 -2.32 13.70 7.51
CA ILE A 81 -2.73 13.50 6.11
C ILE A 81 -4.24 13.54 5.95
N LEU A 82 -4.99 12.69 6.65
CA LEU A 82 -6.43 12.51 6.40
C LEU A 82 -7.30 13.64 6.97
N ASP A 83 -7.10 14.01 8.23
CA ASP A 83 -7.86 15.07 8.89
C ASP A 83 -7.68 16.45 8.21
N PRO A 84 -6.44 16.87 7.83
CA PRO A 84 -6.23 18.14 7.14
C PRO A 84 -6.94 18.27 5.80
N ILE A 85 -7.16 17.15 5.10
CA ILE A 85 -7.90 17.11 3.83
C ILE A 85 -9.35 16.66 4.02
N GLY A 86 -9.84 16.60 5.26
CA GLY A 86 -11.23 16.34 5.59
C GLY A 86 -11.70 14.90 5.30
N ILE A 87 -10.81 13.92 5.29
CA ILE A 87 -11.17 12.50 5.19
C ILE A 87 -11.34 11.94 6.61
N ARG A 88 -12.52 11.40 6.92
CA ARG A 88 -12.85 10.85 8.25
C ARG A 88 -13.25 9.37 8.24
N SER A 89 -13.59 8.83 7.06
CA SER A 89 -14.07 7.46 6.88
C SER A 89 -12.97 6.44 6.59
N MET A 90 -11.77 6.89 6.20
CA MET A 90 -10.64 5.98 6.00
C MET A 90 -10.16 5.41 7.33
N THR A 91 -10.07 4.09 7.41
CA THR A 91 -9.70 3.36 8.63
C THR A 91 -9.00 2.04 8.31
N LEU A 92 -8.31 1.46 9.29
CA LEU A 92 -7.80 0.10 9.16
C LEU A 92 -8.94 -0.93 9.17
N ALA A 93 -8.80 -1.94 8.32
CA ALA A 93 -9.71 -3.06 8.25
C ALA A 93 -9.57 -4.00 9.46
N GLY A 94 -10.70 -4.64 9.81
CA GLY A 94 -10.68 -5.85 10.64
C GLY A 94 -10.12 -7.05 9.87
N ASN A 95 -9.85 -8.14 10.57
CA ASN A 95 -9.36 -9.38 9.96
C ASN A 95 -10.49 -10.33 9.54
N THR A 96 -11.59 -10.30 10.30
CA THR A 96 -12.71 -11.23 10.15
C THR A 96 -13.99 -10.52 9.73
N LEU A 97 -14.96 -11.29 9.24
CA LEU A 97 -16.29 -10.77 8.88
C LEU A 97 -17.00 -10.09 10.06
N ALA A 98 -16.76 -10.56 11.29
CA ALA A 98 -17.35 -9.99 12.51
C ALA A 98 -16.67 -8.68 12.96
N GLU A 99 -15.43 -8.42 12.55
CA GLU A 99 -14.67 -7.21 12.87
C GLU A 99 -14.87 -6.09 11.83
N ARG A 100 -15.75 -6.32 10.86
CA ARG A 100 -16.01 -5.43 9.74
C ARG A 100 -16.73 -4.16 10.19
N HIS A 101 -16.43 -3.02 9.57
CA HIS A 101 -17.11 -1.76 9.89
C HIS A 101 -18.55 -1.75 9.36
N SER A 102 -19.41 -0.90 9.94
CA SER A 102 -20.85 -0.89 9.60
C SER A 102 -21.12 -0.57 8.13
N GLU A 103 -20.40 0.39 7.56
CA GLU A 103 -20.54 0.87 6.17
C GLU A 103 -19.60 0.15 5.19
N GLU A 104 -18.83 -0.82 5.66
CA GLU A 104 -17.96 -1.62 4.80
C GLU A 104 -18.81 -2.57 3.95
N VAL A 105 -18.32 -2.94 2.77
CA VAL A 105 -18.98 -3.90 1.87
C VAL A 105 -18.54 -5.34 2.18
N THR A 106 -19.34 -6.33 1.80
CA THR A 106 -18.90 -7.72 1.93
C THR A 106 -18.01 -8.05 0.76
N TYR A 107 -16.83 -8.61 1.04
CA TYR A 107 -15.87 -9.05 0.03
C TYR A 107 -16.15 -10.49 -0.43
N HIS A 108 -16.06 -10.71 -1.74
CA HIS A 108 -16.44 -11.97 -2.38
C HIS A 108 -15.28 -12.64 -3.12
N THR A 109 -15.02 -13.89 -2.77
CA THR A 109 -13.99 -14.76 -3.34
C THR A 109 -14.60 -16.06 -3.88
N ASP A 110 -13.88 -16.76 -4.75
CA ASP A 110 -14.28 -18.09 -5.25
C ASP A 110 -14.42 -19.11 -4.11
N LYS A 111 -13.56 -18.99 -3.09
CA LYS A 111 -13.57 -19.82 -1.89
C LYS A 111 -14.20 -19.03 -0.72
N PRO A 112 -15.34 -19.46 -0.15
CA PRO A 112 -15.92 -18.82 1.02
C PRO A 112 -14.92 -18.70 2.18
N GLY A 113 -14.90 -17.53 2.82
CA GLY A 113 -14.03 -17.24 3.97
C GLY A 113 -12.61 -16.81 3.64
N GLU A 114 -12.16 -16.88 2.39
CA GLU A 114 -10.79 -16.49 2.01
C GLU A 114 -10.53 -14.98 2.22
N ALA A 115 -11.52 -14.14 1.93
CA ALA A 115 -11.42 -12.69 2.17
C ALA A 115 -11.30 -12.31 3.66
N TYR A 116 -11.72 -13.19 4.58
CA TYR A 116 -11.79 -12.93 6.02
C TYR A 116 -10.87 -13.85 6.85
N GLY A 117 -9.92 -14.51 6.19
CA GLY A 117 -8.92 -15.38 6.81
C GLY A 117 -7.53 -14.75 6.92
N MET A 118 -7.40 -13.46 6.61
CA MET A 118 -6.12 -12.74 6.54
C MET A 118 -5.96 -11.77 7.70
N LYS A 119 -4.71 -11.52 8.10
CA LYS A 119 -4.36 -10.47 9.07
C LYS A 119 -4.27 -9.10 8.40
N VAL A 120 -5.38 -8.64 7.80
CA VAL A 120 -5.45 -7.38 7.04
C VAL A 120 -5.09 -6.18 7.92
N ASN A 121 -5.42 -6.21 9.21
CA ASN A 121 -5.06 -5.13 10.13
C ASN A 121 -3.52 -4.94 10.26
N ARG A 122 -2.74 -6.03 10.18
CA ARG A 122 -1.28 -6.02 10.18
C ARG A 122 -0.72 -5.50 8.85
N MET A 123 -1.54 -5.44 7.79
CA MET A 123 -1.09 -4.93 6.50
C MET A 123 -0.95 -3.41 6.47
N ASP A 124 -1.51 -2.70 7.46
CA ASP A 124 -1.39 -1.26 7.71
C ASP A 124 -0.77 -0.42 6.57
N SER A 125 0.55 -0.22 6.56
CA SER A 125 1.27 0.69 5.67
C SER A 125 1.48 0.16 4.25
N HIS A 126 1.09 -1.07 3.97
CA HIS A 126 1.24 -1.72 2.67
C HIS A 126 -0.09 -2.25 2.08
N GLY A 127 -1.24 -1.97 2.71
CA GLY A 127 -2.55 -2.30 2.13
C GLY A 127 -3.69 -2.62 3.10
N GLY A 128 -3.61 -2.23 4.37
CA GLY A 128 -4.63 -2.60 5.38
C GLY A 128 -5.82 -1.65 5.53
N TRP A 129 -6.02 -0.71 4.61
CA TRP A 129 -7.00 0.39 4.75
C TRP A 129 -8.28 0.18 3.97
N ILE A 130 -9.39 0.59 4.57
CA ILE A 130 -10.69 0.77 3.95
C ILE A 130 -10.86 2.23 3.59
N ALA A 131 -11.45 2.48 2.42
CA ALA A 131 -11.75 3.81 1.93
C ALA A 131 -13.02 3.77 1.06
N THR A 132 -13.68 4.91 0.92
CA THR A 132 -14.68 5.12 -0.13
C THR A 132 -14.01 5.64 -1.42
N ALA A 133 -14.70 5.52 -2.56
CA ALA A 133 -14.23 6.14 -3.81
C ALA A 133 -14.05 7.66 -3.67
N SER A 134 -14.94 8.31 -2.93
CA SER A 134 -14.88 9.76 -2.69
C SER A 134 -13.68 10.13 -1.83
N ASP A 135 -13.32 9.32 -0.83
CA ASP A 135 -12.13 9.55 -0.01
C ASP A 135 -10.86 9.37 -0.83
N LEU A 136 -10.77 8.34 -1.69
CA LEU A 136 -9.60 8.13 -2.55
C LEU A 136 -9.42 9.29 -3.56
N VAL A 137 -10.50 9.78 -4.16
CA VAL A 137 -10.46 10.96 -5.05
C VAL A 137 -10.05 12.21 -4.28
N ARG A 138 -10.60 12.41 -3.07
CA ARG A 138 -10.21 13.53 -2.19
C ARG A 138 -8.73 13.44 -1.81
N PHE A 139 -8.25 12.25 -1.47
CA PHE A 139 -6.84 12.00 -1.17
C PHE A 139 -5.95 12.42 -2.34
N ALA A 140 -6.16 11.86 -3.54
CA ALA A 140 -5.33 12.17 -4.70
C ALA A 140 -5.38 13.66 -5.12
N SER A 141 -6.57 14.27 -5.10
CA SER A 141 -6.75 15.66 -5.51
C SER A 141 -6.15 16.68 -4.54
N GLN A 142 -5.90 16.30 -3.29
CA GLN A 142 -5.37 17.19 -2.26
C GLN A 142 -3.87 16.99 -2.00
N LEU A 143 -3.22 15.98 -2.60
CA LEU A 143 -1.79 15.70 -2.34
C LEU A 143 -0.88 16.88 -2.70
N SER A 144 -1.18 17.63 -3.76
CA SER A 144 -0.36 18.79 -4.16
C SER A 144 -0.42 19.93 -3.14
N ILE A 145 -1.56 20.11 -2.47
CA ILE A 145 -1.76 21.08 -1.39
C ILE A 145 -1.00 20.63 -0.14
N LEU A 146 -1.02 19.34 0.18
CA LEU A 146 -0.34 18.78 1.35
C LEU A 146 1.19 18.75 1.22
N LEU A 147 1.69 18.28 0.08
CA LEU A 147 3.10 17.97 -0.10
C LEU A 147 3.87 19.07 -0.84
N GLY A 148 3.16 19.93 -1.58
CA GLY A 148 3.74 20.89 -2.51
C GLY A 148 4.20 20.25 -3.83
N ASN A 149 4.30 21.07 -4.87
CA ASN A 149 4.58 20.62 -6.24
C ASN A 149 5.92 19.90 -6.40
N GLU A 150 6.95 20.30 -5.64
CA GLU A 150 8.26 19.65 -5.71
C GLU A 150 8.22 18.23 -5.13
N SER A 151 7.50 18.04 -4.02
CA SER A 151 7.30 16.71 -3.43
C SER A 151 6.48 15.82 -4.36
N ILE A 152 5.43 16.35 -5.00
CA ILE A 152 4.67 15.64 -6.03
C ILE A 152 5.58 15.20 -7.17
N ARG A 153 6.41 16.11 -7.71
CA ARG A 153 7.37 15.79 -8.77
C ARG A 153 8.29 14.65 -8.37
N ARG A 154 8.85 14.67 -7.16
CA ARG A 154 9.71 13.59 -6.65
C ARG A 154 8.95 12.28 -6.46
N MET A 155 7.74 12.35 -5.93
CA MET A 155 6.86 11.20 -5.68
C MET A 155 6.50 10.47 -6.98
N THR A 156 6.31 11.21 -8.07
CA THR A 156 5.90 10.69 -9.39
C THR A 156 7.05 10.55 -10.39
N THR A 157 8.29 10.87 -10.00
CA THR A 157 9.46 10.64 -10.87
C THR A 157 9.86 9.16 -10.78
N PRO A 158 9.87 8.41 -11.89
CA PRO A 158 10.22 6.99 -11.88
C PRO A 158 11.63 6.76 -11.37
N GLY A 159 11.82 5.61 -10.72
CA GLY A 159 13.14 5.13 -10.29
C GLY A 159 13.79 4.26 -11.36
N LEU A 160 14.36 3.14 -10.94
CA LEU A 160 14.91 2.13 -11.84
C LEU A 160 13.85 1.56 -12.80
N ASN A 161 12.63 1.30 -12.28
CA ASN A 161 11.49 0.91 -13.09
C ASN A 161 10.83 2.17 -13.68
N GLN A 162 10.83 2.30 -15.01
CA GLN A 162 10.24 3.46 -15.69
C GLN A 162 8.71 3.57 -15.53
N ASN A 163 8.06 2.50 -15.05
CA ASN A 163 6.63 2.45 -14.80
C ASN A 163 6.25 2.54 -13.32
N TYR A 164 7.23 2.74 -12.41
CA TYR A 164 6.98 2.84 -10.97
C TYR A 164 7.87 3.89 -10.29
N ALA A 165 7.26 4.70 -9.42
CA ALA A 165 7.90 5.76 -8.67
C ALA A 165 7.84 5.48 -7.16
N ARG A 166 7.55 6.47 -6.32
CA ARG A 166 7.52 6.31 -4.85
C ARG A 166 6.09 6.04 -4.41
N GLY A 167 5.65 4.79 -4.56
CA GLY A 167 4.30 4.35 -4.19
C GLY A 167 3.25 4.56 -5.27
N TRP A 168 3.67 4.80 -6.51
CA TRP A 168 2.78 5.05 -7.64
C TRP A 168 3.31 4.36 -8.90
N ALA A 169 2.43 3.68 -9.61
CA ALA A 169 2.65 3.39 -11.01
C ALA A 169 2.59 4.69 -11.81
N VAL A 170 3.42 4.81 -12.83
CA VAL A 170 3.57 6.03 -13.66
C VAL A 170 3.72 5.65 -15.13
N ASN A 171 3.48 6.59 -16.03
CA ASN A 171 3.76 6.43 -17.46
C ASN A 171 4.30 7.74 -18.08
N PRO A 172 4.79 7.71 -19.34
CA PRO A 172 5.39 8.89 -19.98
C PRO A 172 4.43 10.06 -20.22
N VAL A 173 3.14 9.77 -20.36
CA VAL A 173 2.09 10.78 -20.19
C VAL A 173 1.95 10.93 -18.67
N PRO A 174 2.14 12.10 -18.04
CA PRO A 174 2.35 12.21 -16.59
C PRO A 174 1.09 11.89 -15.73
N ASN A 175 0.55 10.70 -15.89
CA ASN A 175 -0.44 10.09 -15.02
C ASN A 175 0.28 9.28 -13.97
N TRP A 176 -0.34 9.18 -12.81
CA TRP A 176 0.11 8.31 -11.74
C TRP A 176 -1.09 7.64 -11.11
N TRP A 177 -0.92 6.38 -10.74
CA TRP A 177 -2.00 5.58 -10.18
C TRP A 177 -1.47 4.50 -9.26
N HIS A 178 -2.34 3.93 -8.45
CA HIS A 178 -2.03 2.73 -7.69
C HIS A 178 -3.23 1.80 -7.71
N THR A 179 -2.97 0.51 -7.84
CA THR A 179 -3.98 -0.53 -7.73
C THR A 179 -3.94 -1.14 -6.33
N GLY A 180 -5.07 -1.65 -5.86
CA GLY A 180 -5.16 -2.48 -4.67
C GLY A 180 -5.68 -3.84 -5.05
N SER A 181 -5.14 -4.89 -4.43
CA SER A 181 -5.54 -6.26 -4.73
C SER A 181 -5.39 -7.12 -3.49
N LEU A 182 -6.52 -7.57 -2.95
CA LEU A 182 -6.59 -8.60 -1.91
C LEU A 182 -7.63 -9.65 -2.33
N PRO A 183 -7.59 -10.87 -1.76
CA PRO A 183 -8.72 -11.78 -1.86
C PRO A 183 -10.04 -11.07 -1.54
N GLY A 184 -10.93 -11.00 -2.53
CA GLY A 184 -12.25 -10.41 -2.38
C GLY A 184 -12.36 -8.91 -2.67
N THR A 185 -11.27 -8.24 -3.08
CA THR A 185 -11.35 -6.83 -3.50
C THR A 185 -10.26 -6.44 -4.50
N THR A 186 -10.63 -5.59 -5.45
CA THR A 186 -9.69 -4.91 -6.36
C THR A 186 -10.03 -3.43 -6.38
N THR A 187 -9.02 -2.57 -6.33
CA THR A 187 -9.20 -1.12 -6.39
C THR A 187 -8.23 -0.48 -7.37
N ILE A 188 -8.56 0.73 -7.81
CA ILE A 188 -7.67 1.61 -8.54
C ILE A 188 -7.94 3.05 -8.14
N LEU A 189 -6.88 3.84 -7.97
CA LEU A 189 -6.92 5.28 -7.83
C LEU A 189 -6.00 5.88 -8.88
N VAL A 190 -6.52 6.80 -9.69
CA VAL A 190 -5.80 7.43 -10.80
C VAL A 190 -5.85 8.93 -10.68
N HIS A 191 -4.70 9.57 -10.90
CA HIS A 191 -4.58 10.98 -11.22
C HIS A 191 -3.98 11.11 -12.63
N THR A 192 -4.67 11.86 -13.49
CA THR A 192 -4.28 12.03 -14.88
C THR A 192 -3.36 13.23 -15.07
N ALA A 193 -2.68 13.29 -16.22
CA ALA A 193 -1.89 14.45 -16.64
C ALA A 193 -2.70 15.76 -16.82
N LYS A 194 -4.04 15.67 -16.78
CA LYS A 194 -4.97 16.81 -16.89
C LYS A 194 -5.65 17.14 -15.55
N ASP A 195 -5.04 16.73 -14.44
CA ASP A 195 -5.53 16.94 -13.08
C ASP A 195 -6.92 16.36 -12.78
N LEU A 196 -7.37 15.38 -13.57
CA LEU A 196 -8.55 14.58 -13.25
C LEU A 196 -8.16 13.44 -12.32
N CYS A 197 -8.89 13.30 -11.21
CA CYS A 197 -8.79 12.18 -10.27
C CYS A 197 -10.03 11.29 -10.36
N TRP A 198 -9.84 9.98 -10.39
CA TRP A 198 -10.94 9.02 -10.30
C TRP A 198 -10.50 7.74 -9.58
N ALA A 199 -11.46 7.04 -8.97
CA ALA A 199 -11.21 5.80 -8.27
C ALA A 199 -12.29 4.76 -8.61
N GLY A 200 -11.90 3.48 -8.62
CA GLY A 200 -12.78 2.34 -8.76
C GLY A 200 -12.53 1.34 -7.64
N LEU A 201 -13.60 0.83 -7.02
CA LEU A 201 -13.52 -0.20 -5.99
C LEU A 201 -14.49 -1.33 -6.36
N LEU A 202 -14.01 -2.56 -6.29
CA LEU A 202 -14.77 -3.76 -6.56
C LEU A 202 -14.69 -4.67 -5.35
N ASN A 203 -15.82 -5.14 -4.84
CA ASN A 203 -15.91 -6.04 -3.70
C ASN A 203 -15.81 -7.53 -4.09
N GLY A 204 -15.13 -7.81 -5.20
CA GLY A 204 -14.91 -9.16 -5.67
C GLY A 204 -13.60 -9.28 -6.43
N ARG A 205 -12.87 -10.37 -6.16
CA ARG A 205 -11.68 -10.77 -6.93
C ARG A 205 -11.56 -12.28 -6.93
N THR A 206 -11.66 -12.88 -8.12
CA THR A 206 -11.48 -14.31 -8.33
C THR A 206 -10.01 -14.63 -8.61
N LYS A 207 -9.53 -15.83 -8.28
CA LYS A 207 -8.10 -16.20 -8.49
C LYS A 207 -7.68 -16.19 -9.96
N THR A 208 -8.63 -16.30 -10.87
CA THR A 208 -8.42 -16.28 -12.33
C THR A 208 -8.25 -14.89 -12.92
N SER A 209 -8.52 -13.81 -12.17
CA SER A 209 -8.42 -12.43 -12.65
C SER A 209 -6.99 -11.85 -12.63
N GLY A 210 -5.98 -12.72 -12.72
CA GLY A 210 -4.56 -12.42 -12.56
C GLY A 210 -4.09 -11.14 -13.25
N ALA A 211 -3.86 -10.12 -12.45
CA ALA A 211 -2.93 -9.03 -12.72
C ALA A 211 -2.33 -8.62 -11.37
N GLU A 212 -1.31 -9.35 -10.93
CA GLU A 212 -0.32 -8.77 -10.03
C GLU A 212 0.49 -7.79 -10.87
N LEU A 213 0.31 -6.49 -10.59
CA LEU A 213 1.22 -5.44 -11.06
C LEU A 213 2.38 -5.30 -10.08
#